data_AF-A0A2N2FDA5-F1
#
_entry.id   AF-A0A2N2FDA5-F1
#
_cell.length_a   1.000
_cell.length_b   1.000
_cell.length_c   1.000
_cell.angle_alpha   90.00
_cell.angle_beta   90.00
_cell.angle_gamma   90.00
#
_symmetry.space_group_name_H-M   'P 1'
#
loop_
_entity.id
_entity.type
_entity.pdbx_description
1 polymer ?
#
loop_
_entity_poly.entity_id
_entity_poly.type
_entity_poly.pdbx_seq_one_letter_code
_entity_poly.pdbx_strand_id
1 'polypeptide(L)'
;MISILSTLRIALRALWVNKMRSSLTMLGIIIGVSAVIIMLAVGTGASQKISEQISSIGSNLLIVVPGSSTQGGIRMGGGSQSTLTKDDADAIQKECSSVSVVAPMHNGSAQVVYGNQNWSTSIQGTTPGILEVKVCGLTAGRNMT
;
A
#
# COMPACT_ATOMS: atom_id res chain seq x y z
N MET A 1 -48.71 -29.25 25.21
CA MET A 1 -47.37 -28.66 25.06
C MET A 1 -47.08 -28.49 23.58
N ILE A 2 -46.92 -27.26 23.09
CA ILE A 2 -46.62 -27.01 21.68
C ILE A 2 -45.20 -27.49 21.42
N SER A 3 -45.06 -28.52 20.58
CA SER A 3 -43.73 -29.05 20.24
C SER A 3 -43.08 -28.15 19.19
N ILE A 4 -41.92 -27.57 19.50
CA ILE A 4 -41.14 -26.73 18.56
C ILE A 4 -41.00 -27.42 17.19
N LEU A 5 -40.79 -28.74 17.21
CA LEU A 5 -40.61 -29.55 16.01
C LEU A 5 -41.85 -29.56 15.10
N SER A 6 -43.06 -29.59 15.68
CA SER A 6 -44.30 -29.54 14.91
C SER A 6 -44.53 -28.16 14.30
N THR A 7 -44.24 -27.09 15.06
CA THR A 7 -44.41 -25.71 14.59
C THR A 7 -43.45 -25.40 13.44
N LEU A 8 -42.19 -25.85 13.52
CA LEU A 8 -41.19 -25.71 12.46
C LEU A 8 -41.64 -26.45 11.18
N ARG A 9 -42.18 -27.68 11.33
CA ARG A 9 -42.66 -28.47 10.19
C ARG A 9 -43.85 -27.80 9.48
N ILE A 10 -44.76 -27.20 10.24
CA ILE A 10 -45.89 -26.45 9.70
C ILE A 10 -45.41 -25.18 8.97
N ALA A 11 -44.46 -24.44 9.55
CA ALA A 11 -43.89 -23.24 8.94
C ALA A 11 -43.16 -23.55 7.61
N LEU A 12 -42.34 -24.61 7.57
CA LEU A 12 -41.66 -25.04 6.34
C LEU A 12 -42.65 -25.44 5.24
N ARG A 13 -43.74 -26.13 5.60
CA ARG A 13 -44.79 -26.49 4.65
C ARG A 13 -45.51 -25.26 4.11
N ALA A 14 -45.76 -24.25 4.95
CA ALA A 14 -46.37 -23.00 4.54
C ALA A 14 -45.48 -22.19 3.57
N LEU A 15 -44.15 -22.18 3.78
CA LEU A 15 -43.18 -21.57 2.86
C LEU A 15 -43.14 -22.29 1.51
N TRP A 16 -43.26 -23.63 1.51
CA TRP A 16 -43.30 -24.43 0.28
C TRP A 16 -44.58 -24.26 -0.55
N VAL A 17 -45.71 -23.88 0.07
CA VAL A 17 -46.95 -23.58 -0.66
C VAL A 17 -46.84 -22.23 -1.38
N ASN A 18 -46.17 -21.24 -0.78
CA ASN A 18 -46.03 -19.89 -1.33
C ASN A 18 -44.63 -19.61 -1.88
N LYS A 19 -44.08 -20.52 -2.69
CA LYS A 19 -42.68 -20.48 -3.16
C LYS A 19 -42.23 -19.13 -3.71
N MET A 20 -43.04 -18.50 -4.56
CA MET A 20 -42.69 -17.22 -5.20
C MET A 20 -42.60 -16.06 -4.21
N ARG A 21 -43.55 -15.98 -3.27
CA ARG A 21 -43.56 -14.91 -2.24
C ARG A 21 -42.41 -15.10 -1.25
N SER A 22 -42.19 -16.34 -0.81
CA SER A 22 -41.09 -16.68 0.09
C SER A 22 -39.72 -16.47 -0.56
N SER A 23 -39.54 -16.82 -1.83
CA SER A 23 -38.27 -16.59 -2.53
C SER A 23 -37.97 -15.11 -2.71
N LEU A 24 -38.96 -14.30 -3.10
CA LEU A 24 -38.75 -12.89 -3.39
C LEU A 24 -38.44 -12.08 -2.11
N THR A 25 -39.08 -12.43 -1.00
CA THR A 25 -38.81 -11.81 0.32
C THR A 25 -37.44 -12.20 0.86
N MET A 26 -37.05 -13.47 0.76
CA MET A 26 -35.70 -13.91 1.15
C MET A 26 -34.63 -13.24 0.28
N LEU A 27 -34.84 -13.14 -1.03
CA LEU A 27 -33.90 -12.52 -1.96
C LEU A 27 -33.69 -11.03 -1.65
N GLY A 28 -34.75 -10.30 -1.30
CA GLY A 28 -34.65 -8.91 -0.84
C GLY A 28 -33.77 -8.75 0.40
N ILE A 29 -33.95 -9.63 1.40
CA ILE A 29 -33.14 -9.63 2.62
C ILE A 29 -31.68 -9.98 2.32
N ILE A 30 -31.44 -11.00 1.49
CA ILE A 30 -30.08 -11.42 1.11
C ILE A 30 -29.34 -10.28 0.42
N ILE A 31 -29.96 -9.63 -0.58
CA ILE A 31 -29.32 -8.51 -1.29
C ILE A 31 -29.11 -7.33 -0.36
N GLY A 32 -30.11 -6.99 0.47
CA GLY A 32 -30.02 -5.87 1.41
C GLY A 32 -28.88 -6.03 2.41
N VAL A 33 -28.79 -7.19 3.06
CA VAL A 33 -27.72 -7.47 4.04
C VAL A 33 -26.36 -7.59 3.34
N SER A 34 -26.30 -8.23 2.16
CA SER A 34 -25.05 -8.38 1.41
C SER A 34 -24.48 -7.03 0.98
N ALA A 35 -25.31 -6.11 0.49
CA ALA A 35 -24.87 -4.78 0.08
C ALA A 35 -24.24 -4.00 1.24
N VAL A 36 -24.84 -4.07 2.43
CA VAL A 36 -24.32 -3.41 3.65
C VAL A 36 -22.98 -4.02 4.08
N ILE A 37 -22.87 -5.37 4.09
CA ILE A 37 -21.62 -6.05 4.44
C ILE A 37 -20.50 -5.70 3.45
N ILE A 38 -20.80 -5.72 2.15
CA ILE A 38 -19.81 -5.38 1.10
C ILE A 38 -19.34 -3.94 1.28
N MET A 39 -20.25 -2.99 1.47
CA MET A 39 -19.90 -1.59 1.67
C MET A 39 -19.00 -1.39 2.90
N LEU A 40 -19.33 -2.04 4.02
CA LEU A 40 -18.53 -1.99 5.24
C LEU A 40 -17.15 -2.60 5.03
N ALA A 41 -17.07 -3.78 4.40
CA ALA A 41 -15.81 -4.46 4.13
C ALA A 41 -14.89 -3.62 3.21
N VAL A 42 -15.46 -3.02 2.16
CA VAL A 42 -14.72 -2.14 1.26
C VAL A 42 -14.27 -0.87 1.98
N GLY A 43 -15.15 -0.22 2.75
CA GLY A 43 -14.83 1.01 3.46
C GLY A 43 -13.73 0.81 4.50
N THR A 44 -13.89 -0.21 5.35
CA THR A 44 -12.90 -0.53 6.39
C THR A 44 -11.60 -1.05 5.80
N GLY A 45 -11.65 -1.93 4.80
CA GLY A 45 -10.46 -2.44 4.11
C GLY A 45 -9.68 -1.36 3.38
N ALA A 46 -10.36 -0.42 2.71
CA ALA A 46 -9.71 0.72 2.08
C ALA A 46 -9.06 1.65 3.12
N SER A 47 -9.76 1.95 4.21
CA SER A 47 -9.22 2.77 5.31
C SER A 47 -7.98 2.13 5.93
N GLN A 48 -8.01 0.82 6.19
CA GLN A 48 -6.87 0.08 6.71
C GLN A 48 -5.69 0.08 5.73
N LYS A 49 -5.94 -0.15 4.43
CA LYS A 49 -4.91 -0.09 3.38
C LYS A 49 -4.23 1.27 3.31
N ILE A 50 -5.01 2.35 3.39
CA ILE A 50 -4.48 3.72 3.38
C ILE A 50 -3.66 3.96 4.66
N SER A 51 -4.17 3.54 5.81
CA SER A 51 -3.44 3.65 7.08
C SER A 51 -2.13 2.88 7.05
N GLU A 52 -2.12 1.65 6.52
CA GLU A 52 -0.91 0.85 6.32
C GLU A 52 0.07 1.54 5.37
N GLN A 53 -0.40 2.07 4.23
CA GLN A 53 0.45 2.80 3.29
C GLN A 53 1.07 4.05 3.93
N ILE A 54 0.28 4.83 4.68
CA ILE A 54 0.78 6.00 5.40
C ILE A 54 1.76 5.58 6.49
N SER A 55 1.47 4.52 7.25
CA SER A 55 2.36 4.00 8.28
C SER A 55 3.66 3.44 7.70
N SER A 56 3.63 2.88 6.48
CA SER A 56 4.79 2.33 5.78
C SER A 56 5.75 3.41 5.26
N ILE A 57 5.25 4.65 5.12
CA ILE A 57 6.10 5.82 4.92
C ILE A 57 6.87 6.14 6.21
N GLY A 58 6.42 5.63 7.36
CA GLY A 58 7.00 5.90 8.67
C GLY A 58 6.50 7.24 9.20
N SER A 59 6.04 7.28 10.44
CA SER A 59 5.64 8.53 11.11
C SER A 59 6.82 9.49 11.38
N ASN A 60 8.04 9.11 10.98
CA ASN A 60 9.29 9.82 11.23
C ASN A 60 10.24 9.81 10.02
N LEU A 61 9.71 9.90 8.80
CA LEU A 61 10.51 9.93 7.57
C LEU A 61 10.33 11.26 6.84
N LEU A 62 11.44 11.94 6.56
CA LEU A 62 11.47 13.18 5.80
C LEU A 62 12.18 12.93 4.46
N ILE A 63 11.45 13.09 3.35
CA ILE A 63 12.00 12.92 2.00
C ILE A 63 12.40 14.30 1.46
N VAL A 64 13.71 14.50 1.25
CA VAL A 64 14.24 15.69 0.60
C VAL A 64 14.47 15.40 -0.87
N VAL A 65 13.80 16.14 -1.75
CA VAL A 65 13.92 16.00 -3.22
C VAL A 65 14.43 17.33 -3.77
N PRO A 66 15.40 17.33 -4.70
CA PRO A 66 15.84 18.57 -5.32
C PRO A 66 14.71 19.21 -6.14
N GLY A 67 14.72 20.55 -6.20
CA GLY A 67 13.70 21.31 -6.92
C GLY A 67 13.64 21.02 -8.42
N SER A 68 12.54 21.41 -9.06
CA SER A 68 12.44 21.39 -10.53
C SER A 68 13.14 22.61 -11.12
N SER A 69 14.10 22.41 -12.01
CA SER A 69 14.69 23.49 -12.81
C SER A 69 13.94 23.68 -14.12
N THR A 70 13.74 24.92 -14.54
CA THR A 70 13.19 25.27 -15.87
C THR A 70 14.35 25.75 -16.74
N GLN A 71 14.62 25.05 -17.85
CA GLN A 71 15.65 25.45 -18.81
C GLN A 71 15.00 25.68 -20.18
N GLY A 72 15.19 26.88 -20.76
CA GLY A 72 14.66 27.22 -22.08
C GLY A 72 13.12 27.27 -22.20
N GLY A 73 12.40 27.53 -21.11
CA GLY A 73 10.92 27.58 -21.11
C GLY A 73 10.23 26.22 -20.93
N ILE A 74 11.00 25.12 -20.82
CA ILE A 74 10.48 23.78 -20.52
C ILE A 74 10.65 23.53 -19.02
N ARG A 75 9.54 23.27 -18.33
CA ARG A 75 9.55 22.78 -16.95
C ARG A 75 10.08 21.36 -16.96
N MET A 76 11.38 21.19 -16.71
CA MET A 76 11.95 19.87 -16.51
C MET A 76 11.46 19.39 -15.13
N GLY A 77 10.92 18.17 -15.04
CA GLY A 77 10.31 17.61 -13.83
C GLY A 77 11.22 17.69 -12.58
N GLY A 78 10.65 17.47 -11.40
CA GLY A 78 11.42 17.43 -10.14
C GLY A 78 12.61 16.47 -10.25
N GLY A 79 13.81 16.94 -9.88
CA GLY A 79 15.05 16.19 -10.10
C GLY A 79 15.88 16.58 -11.33
N SER A 80 15.46 17.58 -12.12
CA SER A 80 16.20 18.00 -13.32
C SER A 80 17.52 18.73 -13.03
N GLN A 81 17.68 19.28 -11.83
CA GLN A 81 18.98 19.72 -11.31
C GLN A 81 19.32 18.91 -10.07
N SER A 82 20.47 18.24 -10.10
CA SER A 82 21.03 17.54 -8.95
C SER A 82 21.75 18.55 -8.05
N THR A 83 21.00 19.35 -7.30
CA THR A 83 21.56 20.28 -6.29
C THR A 83 21.92 19.58 -4.98
N LEU A 84 21.40 18.37 -4.75
CA LEU A 84 21.73 17.57 -3.57
C LEU A 84 22.96 16.72 -3.85
N THR A 85 23.93 16.79 -2.94
CA THR A 85 25.17 16.03 -2.97
C THR A 85 25.24 15.04 -1.80
N LYS A 86 26.22 14.14 -1.84
CA LYS A 86 26.47 13.22 -0.72
C LYS A 86 26.93 13.98 0.53
N ASP A 87 27.69 15.06 0.36
CA ASP A 87 28.21 15.86 1.46
C ASP A 87 27.06 16.51 2.27
N ASP A 88 25.97 16.89 1.60
CA ASP A 88 24.75 17.39 2.28
C ASP A 88 24.13 16.34 3.20
N ALA A 89 24.11 15.07 2.77
CA ALA A 89 23.60 13.97 3.60
C ALA A 89 24.51 13.73 4.82
N ASP A 90 25.83 13.77 4.63
CA ASP A 90 26.81 13.62 5.71
C ASP A 90 26.77 14.81 6.70
N ALA A 91 26.49 16.03 6.22
CA ALA A 91 26.31 17.22 7.04
C ALA A 91 25.04 17.11 7.90
N ILE A 92 23.90 16.72 7.32
CA ILE A 92 22.64 16.52 8.06
C ILE A 92 22.81 15.50 9.18
N GLN A 93 23.50 14.39 8.91
CA GLN A 93 23.74 13.34 9.92
C GLN A 93 24.60 13.84 11.10
N LYS A 94 25.49 14.82 10.88
CA LYS A 94 26.40 15.35 11.91
C LYS A 94 25.79 16.53 12.67
N GLU A 95 25.12 17.44 11.98
CA GLU A 95 24.67 18.71 12.53
C GLU A 95 23.25 18.63 13.13
N CYS A 96 22.40 17.72 12.64
CA CYS A 96 21.03 17.57 13.13
C CYS A 96 20.91 16.40 14.12
N SER A 97 20.98 16.69 15.41
CA SER A 97 20.82 15.69 16.48
C SER A 97 19.43 15.02 16.53
N SER A 98 18.41 15.65 15.94
CA SER A 98 17.05 15.10 15.85
C SER A 98 16.88 14.02 14.78
N VAL A 99 17.86 13.86 13.87
CA VAL A 99 17.80 12.88 12.78
C VAL A 99 18.64 11.66 13.17
N SER A 100 18.01 10.50 13.32
CA SER A 100 18.72 9.27 13.70
C SER A 100 19.59 8.74 12.56
N VAL A 101 19.01 8.63 11.36
CA VAL A 101 19.66 8.01 10.20
C VAL A 101 19.31 8.77 8.93
N VAL A 102 20.33 9.01 8.10
CA VAL A 102 20.20 9.58 6.76
C VAL A 102 20.61 8.53 5.72
N ALA A 103 19.76 8.34 4.72
CA ALA A 103 20.04 7.45 3.59
C ALA A 103 19.93 8.23 2.26
N PRO A 104 21.04 8.70 1.68
CA PRO A 104 20.99 9.32 0.35
C PRO A 104 20.57 8.28 -0.69
N MET A 105 19.86 8.74 -1.71
CA MET A 105 19.27 7.86 -2.71
C MET A 105 19.45 8.46 -4.11
N HIS A 106 19.95 7.66 -5.04
CA HIS A 106 20.09 8.01 -6.45
C HIS A 106 19.37 6.98 -7.31
N ASN A 107 18.39 7.42 -8.10
CA ASN A 107 17.63 6.55 -8.99
C ASN A 107 18.17 6.68 -10.42
N GLY A 108 18.53 5.55 -11.02
CA GLY A 108 18.87 5.43 -12.43
C GLY A 108 18.01 4.37 -13.12
N SER A 109 18.03 4.35 -14.44
CA SER A 109 17.51 3.23 -15.22
C SER A 109 18.65 2.62 -16.01
N ALA A 110 18.76 1.31 -16.00
CA ALA A 110 19.80 0.62 -16.75
C ALA A 110 19.29 -0.71 -17.31
N GLN A 111 19.97 -1.16 -18.34
CA GLN A 111 19.68 -2.42 -18.99
C GLN A 111 20.55 -3.50 -18.37
N VAL A 112 19.91 -4.50 -17.76
CA VAL A 112 20.58 -5.63 -17.13
C VAL A 112 20.56 -6.80 -18.11
N VAL A 113 21.74 -7.34 -18.39
CA VAL A 113 21.92 -8.49 -19.27
C VAL A 113 22.43 -9.67 -18.45
N TYR A 114 21.73 -10.80 -18.53
CA TYR A 114 22.14 -12.06 -17.93
C TYR A 114 22.03 -13.18 -18.96
N GLY A 115 23.19 -13.69 -19.40
CA GLY A 115 23.25 -14.64 -20.51
C GLY A 115 22.62 -14.08 -21.79
N ASN A 116 21.63 -14.78 -22.34
CA ASN A 116 20.86 -14.36 -23.53
C ASN A 116 19.62 -13.52 -23.20
N GLN A 117 19.39 -13.15 -21.93
CA GLN A 117 18.24 -12.35 -21.52
C GLN A 117 18.67 -10.92 -21.23
N ASN A 118 17.82 -9.99 -21.65
CA ASN A 118 18.03 -8.57 -21.48
C ASN A 118 16.75 -7.95 -20.92
N TRP A 119 16.88 -7.18 -19.85
CA TRP A 119 15.77 -6.55 -19.16
C TRP A 119 16.11 -5.10 -18.77
N SER A 120 15.22 -4.16 -19.08
CA SER A 120 15.36 -2.78 -18.61
C SER A 120 14.77 -2.66 -17.21
N THR A 121 15.56 -2.21 -16.24
CA THR A 121 15.12 -2.03 -14.84
C THR A 121 15.53 -0.67 -14.29
N SER A 122 14.80 -0.20 -13.29
CA SER A 122 15.30 0.85 -12.41
C SER A 122 16.36 0.29 -11.47
N ILE A 123 17.39 1.08 -11.21
CA ILE A 123 18.44 0.82 -10.24
C ILE A 123 18.41 1.96 -9.23
N GLN A 124 18.46 1.62 -7.95
CA GLN A 124 18.51 2.58 -6.86
C GLN A 124 19.82 2.40 -6.09
N GLY A 125 20.68 3.41 -6.11
CA GLY A 125 21.88 3.48 -5.29
C GLY A 125 21.57 4.16 -3.96
N THR A 126 21.95 3.53 -2.85
CA THR A 126 21.73 4.07 -1.49
C THR A 126 22.77 3.53 -0.51
N THR A 127 22.72 3.97 0.74
CA THR A 127 23.58 3.51 1.83
C THR A 127 22.91 2.40 2.65
N PRO A 128 23.68 1.61 3.44
CA PRO A 128 23.14 0.54 4.28
C PRO A 128 22.04 0.97 5.25
N GLY A 129 22.01 2.25 5.64
CA GLY A 129 21.02 2.84 6.54
C GLY A 129 19.60 2.90 5.96
N ILE A 130 19.42 2.63 4.67
CA ILE A 130 18.08 2.61 4.04
C ILE A 130 17.14 1.58 4.69
N LEU A 131 17.66 0.46 5.21
CA LEU A 131 16.86 -0.57 5.87
C LEU A 131 16.40 -0.18 7.28
N GLU A 132 17.07 0.80 7.89
CA GLU A 132 16.67 1.37 9.17
C GLU A 132 15.68 2.52 8.96
N VAL A 133 15.89 3.34 7.92
CA VAL A 133 14.98 4.44 7.55
C VAL A 133 13.67 3.92 6.96
N LYS A 134 13.75 2.90 6.09
CA LYS A 134 12.61 2.32 5.40
C LYS A 134 12.42 0.90 5.91
N VAL A 135 11.21 0.59 6.38
CA VAL A 135 10.81 -0.77 6.80
C VAL A 135 10.69 -1.68 5.56
N CYS A 136 11.82 -1.94 4.91
CA CYS A 136 11.93 -2.91 3.84
C CYS A 136 12.33 -4.25 4.49
N GLY A 137 11.39 -5.19 4.57
CA GLY A 137 11.71 -6.55 4.98
C GLY A 137 12.68 -7.18 3.99
N LEU A 138 13.86 -7.60 4.45
CA LEU A 138 14.81 -8.34 3.63
C LEU A 138 14.27 -9.77 3.44
N THR A 139 13.78 -10.09 2.23
CA THR A 139 13.22 -11.43 1.94
C THR A 139 14.29 -12.53 1.93
N ALA A 140 15.52 -12.22 1.49
CA ALA A 140 16.64 -13.15 1.44
C ALA A 140 18.00 -12.42 1.42
N GLY A 141 19.06 -13.08 1.89
CA GLY A 141 20.43 -12.58 1.81
C GLY A 141 20.88 -11.80 3.05
N ARG A 142 21.70 -10.77 2.85
CA ARG A 142 22.20 -9.87 3.89
C ARG A 142 22.17 -8.41 3.42
N ASN A 143 22.18 -7.46 4.35
CA ASN A 143 22.30 -6.04 4.03
C ASN A 143 23.62 -5.74 3.31
N MET A 144 23.65 -4.63 2.58
CA MET A 144 24.85 -3.98 2.07
C MET A 144 25.75 -3.63 3.27
N THR A 145 27.00 -4.10 3.24
CA THR A 145 28.05 -3.77 4.22
C THR A 145 28.75 -2.48 3.83
#